data_AF-A0A5R9IW50-F1
#
_entry.id   AF-A0A5R9IW50-F1
#
_cell.length_a   1.000
_cell.length_b   1.000
_cell.length_c   1.000
_cell.angle_alpha   90.00
_cell.angle_beta   90.00
_cell.angle_gamma   90.00
#
_symmetry.space_group_name_H-M   'P 1'
#
loop_
_entity.id
_entity.type
_entity.pdbx_description
1 polymer ?
#
loop_
_entity_poly.entity_id
_entity_poly.type
_entity_poly.pdbx_seq_one_letter_code
_entity_poly.pdbx_strand_id
1 'polypeptide(L)'
;MSQEFYSTPSANLDIRDTSRSSPVKAISIAVLVSFVGSMIVAMLIGIIYGIYIGTVGLHPDAETEVYLPSSVMYLAFIIEGALFSLWSGQYVAKKTNFKEYRYCIYLILICSSLSLIMFWIIPDQYNAQPLWYTIARFLNYPFAVLLGCWLQVKRT
;
A
#
# COMPACT_ATOMS: atom_id res chain seq x y z
N MET A 1 -27.76 -12.17 -55.91
CA MET A 1 -26.99 -11.29 -55.01
C MET A 1 -27.97 -10.64 -54.05
N SER A 2 -28.26 -11.27 -52.91
CA SER A 2 -29.05 -10.69 -51.84
C SER A 2 -28.08 -9.97 -50.89
N GLN A 3 -27.98 -8.65 -51.02
CA GLN A 3 -27.27 -7.82 -50.04
C GLN A 3 -28.07 -7.83 -48.74
N GLU A 4 -27.58 -8.57 -47.74
CA GLU A 4 -28.06 -8.50 -46.37
C GLU A 4 -27.74 -7.10 -45.80
N PHE A 5 -28.73 -6.20 -45.85
CA PHE A 5 -28.62 -4.81 -45.41
C PHE A 5 -28.76 -4.62 -43.88
N TYR A 6 -29.04 -5.70 -43.14
CA TYR A 6 -29.24 -5.66 -41.69
C TYR A 6 -28.52 -6.83 -41.03
N SER A 7 -27.24 -6.65 -40.71
CA SER A 7 -26.56 -7.48 -39.71
C SER A 7 -26.84 -6.89 -38.33
N THR A 8 -27.48 -7.65 -37.44
CA THR A 8 -27.59 -7.25 -36.03
C THR A 8 -26.17 -7.13 -35.45
N PRO A 9 -25.89 -6.08 -34.65
CA PRO A 9 -24.60 -5.99 -33.98
C PRO A 9 -24.43 -7.25 -33.14
N SER A 10 -23.38 -8.03 -33.42
CA SER A 10 -23.01 -9.16 -32.58
C SER A 10 -22.55 -8.60 -31.25
N ALA A 11 -23.50 -8.42 -30.33
CA ALA A 11 -23.19 -8.10 -28.94
C ALA A 11 -22.37 -9.28 -28.42
N ASN A 12 -21.07 -9.05 -28.29
CA ASN A 12 -20.16 -10.02 -27.70
C ASN A 12 -20.50 -10.09 -26.21
N LEU A 13 -21.45 -10.97 -25.87
CA LEU A 13 -21.94 -11.21 -24.51
C LEU A 13 -20.96 -12.06 -23.70
N ASP A 14 -19.78 -12.37 -24.23
CA ASP A 14 -18.62 -12.79 -23.45
C ASP A 14 -18.08 -11.60 -22.63
N ILE A 15 -18.95 -11.00 -21.81
CA ILE A 15 -18.52 -10.38 -20.57
C ILE A 15 -18.01 -11.57 -19.75
N ARG A 16 -16.72 -11.87 -19.89
CA ARG A 16 -16.00 -12.75 -18.97
C ARG A 16 -16.34 -12.26 -17.58
N ASP A 17 -17.24 -12.98 -16.93
CA ASP A 17 -17.66 -12.70 -15.57
C ASP A 17 -16.46 -13.06 -14.70
N THR A 18 -15.51 -12.12 -14.59
CA THR A 18 -14.33 -12.31 -13.76
C THR A 18 -14.90 -12.47 -12.36
N SER A 19 -14.87 -13.71 -11.84
CA SER A 19 -15.58 -14.08 -10.61
C SER A 19 -15.37 -13.00 -9.56
N ARG A 20 -16.42 -12.22 -9.29
CA ARG A 20 -16.37 -11.15 -8.30
C ARG A 20 -16.16 -11.83 -6.96
N SER A 21 -15.00 -11.60 -6.35
CA SER A 21 -14.74 -12.15 -5.02
C SER A 21 -15.56 -11.37 -4.00
N SER A 22 -16.02 -12.05 -2.94
CA SER A 22 -16.65 -11.38 -1.80
C SER A 22 -15.79 -10.19 -1.34
N PRO A 23 -16.38 -9.00 -1.09
CA PRO A 23 -15.64 -7.81 -0.70
C PRO A 23 -14.75 -8.02 0.53
N VAL A 24 -15.22 -8.81 1.49
CA VAL A 24 -14.46 -9.17 2.70
C VAL A 24 -13.18 -9.92 2.34
N LYS A 25 -13.26 -10.84 1.37
CA LYS A 25 -12.13 -11.66 0.91
C LYS A 25 -11.10 -10.81 0.16
N ALA A 26 -11.56 -9.80 -0.58
CA ALA A 26 -10.67 -8.87 -1.28
C ALA A 26 -9.91 -7.98 -0.29
N ILE A 27 -10.63 -7.41 0.70
CA ILE A 27 -10.03 -6.57 1.75
C ILE A 27 -9.03 -7.38 2.58
N SER A 28 -9.37 -8.59 3.01
CA SER A 28 -8.47 -9.41 3.84
C SER A 28 -7.17 -9.76 3.12
N ILE A 29 -7.24 -10.12 1.83
CA ILE A 29 -6.04 -10.39 1.01
C ILE A 29 -5.23 -9.10 0.84
N ALA A 30 -5.88 -7.96 0.59
CA ALA A 30 -5.20 -6.68 0.41
C ALA A 30 -4.44 -6.26 1.67
N VAL A 31 -5.07 -6.38 2.85
CA VAL A 31 -4.43 -6.13 4.15
C VAL A 31 -3.26 -7.07 4.36
N LEU A 32 -3.45 -8.38 4.14
CA LEU A 32 -2.43 -9.39 4.38
C LEU A 32 -1.20 -9.18 3.49
N VAL A 33 -1.41 -8.96 2.19
CA VAL A 33 -0.30 -8.71 1.26
C VAL A 33 0.36 -7.38 1.54
N SER A 34 -0.41 -6.33 1.87
CA SER A 34 0.17 -5.03 2.23
C SER A 34 1.03 -5.14 3.48
N PHE A 35 0.59 -5.87 4.51
CA PHE A 35 1.30 -5.98 5.78
C PHE A 35 2.51 -6.92 5.70
N VAL A 36 2.31 -8.14 5.18
CA VAL A 36 3.39 -9.13 5.05
C VAL A 36 4.42 -8.67 4.02
N GLY A 37 3.95 -8.13 2.89
CA GLY A 37 4.81 -7.59 1.84
C GLY A 37 5.64 -6.42 2.36
N SER A 38 5.03 -5.45 3.05
CA SER A 38 5.77 -4.32 3.61
C SER A 38 6.77 -4.77 4.66
N MET A 39 6.41 -5.74 5.50
CA MET A 39 7.33 -6.28 6.52
C MET A 39 8.57 -6.92 5.91
N ILE A 40 8.42 -7.71 4.84
CA ILE A 40 9.55 -8.35 4.16
C ILE A 40 10.45 -7.29 3.51
N VAL A 41 9.89 -6.32 2.81
CA VAL A 41 10.69 -5.28 2.16
C VAL A 41 11.37 -4.38 3.19
N ALA A 42 10.67 -4.00 4.26
CA ALA A 42 11.25 -3.23 5.35
C ALA A 42 12.41 -3.97 6.04
N MET A 43 12.29 -5.29 6.22
CA MET A 43 13.38 -6.12 6.75
C MET A 43 14.59 -6.10 5.81
N LEU A 44 14.39 -6.22 4.49
CA LEU A 44 15.48 -6.14 3.52
C LEU A 44 16.16 -4.76 3.53
N ILE A 45 15.38 -3.67 3.57
CA ILE A 45 15.90 -2.31 3.71
C ILE A 45 16.75 -2.20 4.99
N GLY A 46 16.26 -2.72 6.10
CA GLY A 46 16.97 -2.73 7.38
C GLY A 46 18.29 -3.50 7.33
N ILE A 47 18.31 -4.69 6.70
CA ILE A 47 19.53 -5.49 6.53
C ILE A 47 20.57 -4.74 5.69
N ILE A 48 20.16 -4.19 4.54
CA ILE A 48 21.04 -3.43 3.65
C ILE A 48 21.62 -2.20 4.37
N TYR A 49 20.77 -1.49 5.12
CA TYR A 49 21.20 -0.34 5.90
C TYR A 49 22.17 -0.71 7.02
N GLY A 50 21.92 -1.82 7.72
CA GLY A 50 22.82 -2.34 8.75
C GLY A 50 24.20 -2.70 8.19
N ILE A 51 24.24 -3.35 7.02
CA ILE A 51 25.49 -3.65 6.31
C ILE A 51 26.22 -2.35 5.93
N TYR A 52 25.50 -1.37 5.37
CA TYR A 52 26.06 -0.08 4.97
C TYR A 52 26.73 0.63 6.16
N ILE A 53 26.03 0.77 7.29
CA ILE A 53 26.59 1.37 8.50
C ILE A 53 27.83 0.61 8.96
N GLY A 54 27.78 -0.73 8.97
CA GLY A 54 28.92 -1.58 9.35
C GLY A 54 30.15 -1.35 8.48
N THR A 55 29.98 -1.09 7.18
CA THR A 55 31.09 -0.83 6.25
C THR A 55 31.70 0.57 6.35
N VAL A 56 30.93 1.57 6.79
CA VAL A 56 31.40 2.97 6.94
C VAL A 56 32.23 3.15 8.23
N GLY A 57 32.29 2.14 9.09
CA GLY A 57 33.16 2.15 10.28
C GLY A 57 32.67 3.09 11.39
N LEU A 58 31.38 3.43 11.40
CA LEU A 58 30.76 4.18 12.48
C LEU A 58 30.86 3.35 13.76
N HIS A 59 31.68 3.82 14.72
CA HIS A 59 31.79 3.20 16.03
C HIS A 59 30.44 3.32 16.78
N PRO A 60 30.01 2.27 17.50
CA PRO A 60 28.76 2.27 18.25
C PRO A 60 28.71 3.32 19.36
N ASP A 61 29.85 3.92 19.71
CA ASP A 61 30.00 4.91 20.77
C ASP A 61 29.95 6.36 20.27
N ALA A 62 29.72 6.60 18.97
CA ALA A 62 29.47 7.94 18.44
C ALA A 62 28.03 8.37 18.80
N GLU A 63 27.88 8.86 20.02
CA GLU A 63 26.61 9.24 20.62
C GLU A 63 25.80 10.20 19.72
N THR A 64 24.55 9.81 19.50
CA THR A 64 23.35 10.64 19.26
C THR A 64 23.03 11.24 17.90
N GLU A 65 23.96 11.60 17.00
CA GLU A 65 23.54 12.23 15.72
C GLU A 65 23.45 11.29 14.51
N VAL A 66 24.20 10.18 14.50
CA VAL A 66 24.26 9.26 13.34
C VAL A 66 23.24 8.12 13.42
N TYR A 67 22.56 7.96 14.56
CA TYR A 67 21.57 6.90 14.78
C TYR A 67 20.19 7.19 14.23
N LEU A 68 19.92 8.42 13.79
CA LEU A 68 18.72 8.70 13.02
C LEU A 68 18.90 8.09 11.63
N PRO A 69 18.00 7.19 11.18
CA PRO A 69 17.92 6.82 9.77
C PRO A 69 18.13 8.05 8.90
N SER A 70 19.08 7.97 7.97
CA SER A 70 19.27 9.06 7.00
C SER A 70 17.92 9.42 6.36
N SER A 71 17.73 10.69 5.98
CA SER A 71 16.51 11.13 5.28
C SER A 71 16.17 10.23 4.07
N VAL A 72 17.19 9.64 3.44
CA VAL A 72 17.07 8.66 2.36
C VAL A 72 16.40 7.36 2.81
N MET A 73 16.74 6.83 3.99
CA MET A 73 16.13 5.60 4.53
C MET A 73 14.65 5.83 4.86
N TYR A 74 14.31 6.96 5.46
CA TYR A 74 12.92 7.34 5.70
C TYR A 74 12.13 7.50 4.40
N LEU A 75 12.73 8.10 3.37
CA LEU A 75 12.12 8.17 2.05
C LEU A 75 11.89 6.79 1.44
N ALA A 76 12.84 5.85 1.60
CA ALA A 76 12.70 4.49 1.12
C ALA A 76 11.48 3.79 1.75
N PHE A 77 11.30 3.92 3.07
CA PHE A 77 10.11 3.38 3.76
C PHE A 77 8.81 4.07 3.35
N ILE A 78 8.81 5.39 3.12
CA ILE A 78 7.63 6.10 2.61
C ILE A 78 7.25 5.58 1.22
N ILE A 79 8.22 5.42 0.32
CA ILE A 79 7.99 4.94 -1.04
C ILE A 79 7.48 3.50 -1.01
N GLU A 80 8.13 2.63 -0.23
CA GLU A 80 7.73 1.24 -0.03
C GLU A 80 6.30 1.14 0.50
N GLY A 81 5.97 1.87 1.57
CA GLY A 81 4.62 1.96 2.10
C GLY A 81 3.61 2.50 1.08
N ALA A 82 3.99 3.48 0.26
CA ALA A 82 3.14 4.02 -0.80
C ALA A 82 2.82 2.98 -1.87
N LEU A 83 3.82 2.19 -2.30
CA LEU A 83 3.66 1.15 -3.33
C LEU A 83 2.69 0.06 -2.88
N PHE A 84 2.84 -0.45 -1.66
CA PHE A 84 1.93 -1.49 -1.14
C PHE A 84 0.51 -0.95 -0.90
N SER A 85 0.39 0.30 -0.45
CA SER A 85 -0.89 0.99 -0.26
C SER A 85 -1.61 1.24 -1.58
N LEU A 86 -0.87 1.65 -2.61
CA LEU A 86 -1.40 1.87 -3.95
C LEU A 86 -1.87 0.54 -4.56
N TRP A 87 -1.05 -0.51 -4.44
CA TRP A 87 -1.41 -1.84 -4.91
C TRP A 87 -2.64 -2.40 -4.19
N SER A 88 -2.75 -2.24 -2.87
CA SER A 88 -3.89 -2.72 -2.09
C SER A 88 -5.19 -2.01 -2.48
N GLY A 89 -5.14 -0.68 -2.69
CA GLY A 89 -6.26 0.10 -3.22
C GLY A 89 -6.70 -0.35 -4.62
N GLN A 90 -5.75 -0.57 -5.53
CA GLN A 90 -6.04 -1.11 -6.87
C GLN A 90 -6.66 -2.51 -6.81
N TYR A 91 -6.11 -3.38 -5.96
CA TYR A 91 -6.54 -4.76 -5.83
C TYR A 91 -7.99 -4.84 -5.32
N VAL A 92 -8.32 -4.08 -4.27
CA VAL A 92 -9.70 -4.01 -3.74
C VAL A 92 -10.64 -3.46 -4.81
N ALA A 93 -10.33 -2.30 -5.42
CA ALA A 93 -11.18 -1.70 -6.45
C ALA A 93 -11.45 -2.64 -7.63
N LYS A 94 -10.44 -3.40 -8.08
CA LYS A 94 -10.57 -4.39 -9.16
C LYS A 94 -11.47 -5.57 -8.78
N LYS A 95 -11.52 -5.93 -7.49
CA LYS A 95 -12.19 -7.14 -7.01
C LYS A 95 -13.58 -6.90 -6.42
N THR A 96 -13.88 -5.68 -5.97
CA THR A 96 -15.13 -5.36 -5.22
C THR A 96 -16.13 -4.50 -5.99
N ASN A 97 -16.04 -4.47 -7.32
CA ASN A 97 -16.89 -3.65 -8.21
C ASN A 97 -16.55 -2.14 -8.15
N PHE A 98 -16.23 -1.56 -9.30
CA PHE A 98 -15.53 -0.27 -9.43
C PHE A 98 -16.28 0.95 -8.91
N LYS A 99 -17.61 0.87 -8.76
CA LYS A 99 -18.45 2.02 -8.38
C LYS A 99 -18.45 2.31 -6.87
N GLU A 100 -17.79 1.48 -6.09
CA GLU A 100 -17.97 1.44 -4.65
C GLU A 100 -16.67 1.74 -3.90
N TYR A 101 -16.28 3.03 -3.88
CA TYR A 101 -15.18 3.54 -3.04
C TYR A 101 -15.34 3.19 -1.56
N ARG A 102 -16.55 2.82 -1.11
CA ARG A 102 -16.83 2.34 0.26
C ARG A 102 -15.87 1.25 0.72
N TYR A 103 -15.49 0.30 -0.15
CA TYR A 103 -14.59 -0.79 0.25
C TYR A 103 -13.13 -0.33 0.42
N CYS A 104 -12.68 0.61 -0.42
CA CYS A 104 -11.40 1.27 -0.26
C CYS A 104 -11.36 2.08 1.06
N ILE A 105 -12.47 2.73 1.45
CA ILE A 105 -12.59 3.44 2.73
C ILE A 105 -12.54 2.46 3.91
N TYR A 106 -13.20 1.30 3.84
CA TYR A 106 -13.09 0.28 4.90
C TYR A 106 -11.66 -0.24 5.05
N LEU A 107 -10.95 -0.46 3.94
CA LEU A 107 -9.53 -0.81 3.97
C LEU A 107 -8.70 0.27 4.68
N ILE A 108 -8.98 1.54 4.40
CA ILE A 108 -8.32 2.67 5.07
C ILE A 108 -8.57 2.64 6.58
N LEU A 109 -9.83 2.51 6.98
CA LEU A 109 -10.21 2.49 8.40
C LEU A 109 -9.56 1.32 9.16
N ILE A 110 -9.51 0.13 8.56
CA ILE A 110 -8.92 -1.07 9.19
C ILE A 110 -7.41 -0.89 9.39
N CYS A 111 -6.70 -0.43 8.36
CA CYS A 111 -5.24 -0.30 8.48
C CYS A 111 -4.82 0.91 9.31
N SER A 112 -5.58 2.02 9.25
CA SER A 112 -5.34 3.18 10.11
C SER A 112 -5.59 2.84 11.58
N SER A 113 -6.62 2.05 11.90
CA SER A 113 -6.85 1.59 13.28
C SER A 113 -5.76 0.64 13.74
N LEU A 114 -5.30 -0.28 12.87
CA LEU A 114 -4.18 -1.16 13.17
C LEU A 114 -2.89 -0.37 13.44
N SER A 115 -2.62 0.66 12.66
CA SER A 115 -1.46 1.55 12.86
C SER A 115 -1.55 2.32 14.18
N LEU A 116 -2.74 2.79 14.57
CA LEU A 116 -2.94 3.44 15.86
C LEU A 116 -2.74 2.46 17.02
N ILE A 117 -3.26 1.24 16.91
CA ILE A 117 -3.05 0.20 17.93
C ILE A 117 -1.55 -0.09 18.10
N MET A 118 -0.81 -0.22 16.99
CA MET A 118 0.64 -0.45 17.04
C MET A 118 1.40 0.73 17.67
N PHE A 119 0.96 1.97 17.42
CA PHE A 119 1.51 3.15 18.07
C PHE A 119 1.37 3.08 19.60
N TRP A 120 0.25 2.59 20.11
CA TRP A 120 0.04 2.41 21.56
C TRP A 120 0.84 1.25 22.15
N ILE A 121 1.04 0.16 21.41
CA ILE A 121 1.74 -1.03 21.91
C ILE A 121 3.25 -0.80 21.98
N ILE A 122 3.82 -0.03 21.04
CA ILE A 122 5.27 0.14 20.91
C ILE A 122 5.64 1.64 20.83
N PRO A 123 5.35 2.44 21.87
CA PRO A 123 5.52 3.89 21.81
C PRO A 123 6.96 4.33 21.55
N ASP A 124 7.94 3.59 22.09
CA ASP A 124 9.36 3.94 22.00
C ASP A 124 9.88 3.98 20.55
N GLN A 125 9.40 3.08 19.70
CA GLN A 125 9.79 3.02 18.29
C GLN A 125 9.22 4.18 17.47
N TYR A 126 8.02 4.66 17.83
CA TYR A 126 7.38 5.77 17.13
C TYR A 126 7.88 7.14 17.63
N ASN A 127 8.22 7.25 18.91
CA ASN A 127 8.78 8.48 19.49
C ASN A 127 10.24 8.71 19.10
N ALA A 128 10.99 7.65 18.74
CA ALA A 128 12.36 7.77 18.23
C ALA A 128 12.44 8.35 16.81
N GLN A 129 11.31 8.48 16.11
CA GLN A 129 11.26 8.95 14.73
C GLN A 129 10.96 10.46 14.64
N PRO A 130 11.51 11.18 13.64
CA PRO A 130 11.16 12.56 13.40
C PRO A 130 9.66 12.74 13.17
N LEU A 131 9.08 13.77 13.77
CA LEU A 131 7.64 14.06 13.67
C LEU A 131 7.16 14.20 12.22
N TRP A 132 7.97 14.77 11.33
CA TRP A 132 7.64 14.88 9.90
C TRP A 132 7.45 13.51 9.24
N TYR A 133 8.26 12.52 9.62
CA TYR A 133 8.19 11.16 9.05
C TYR A 133 6.93 10.46 9.53
N THR A 134 6.60 10.59 10.82
CA THR A 134 5.37 10.04 11.40
C THR A 134 4.13 10.61 10.70
N ILE A 135 4.07 11.94 10.52
CA ILE A 135 2.97 12.60 9.80
C ILE A 135 2.90 12.12 8.34
N ALA A 136 4.04 12.10 7.64
CA ALA A 136 4.11 11.64 6.27
C ALA A 136 3.61 10.21 6.13
N ARG A 137 4.01 9.29 7.02
CA ARG A 137 3.56 7.89 7.03
C ARG A 137 2.05 7.77 7.24
N PHE A 138 1.48 8.53 8.19
CA PHE A 138 0.04 8.51 8.46
C PHE A 138 -0.80 9.05 7.29
N LEU A 139 -0.32 10.07 6.58
CA LEU A 139 -1.03 10.64 5.43
C LEU A 139 -0.81 9.85 4.13
N ASN A 140 0.37 9.25 3.97
CA ASN A 140 0.74 8.51 2.77
C ASN A 140 -0.16 7.30 2.55
N TYR A 141 -0.48 6.55 3.61
CA TYR A 141 -1.33 5.35 3.51
C TYR A 141 -2.73 5.64 2.90
N PRO A 142 -3.58 6.50 3.49
CA PRO A 142 -4.90 6.78 2.94
C PRO A 142 -4.83 7.43 1.55
N PHE A 143 -3.85 8.31 1.32
CA PHE A 143 -3.66 8.95 0.02
C PHE A 143 -3.33 7.93 -1.08
N ALA A 144 -2.37 7.03 -0.82
CA ALA A 144 -1.96 6.01 -1.76
C ALA A 144 -3.07 4.98 -2.03
N VAL A 145 -3.83 4.57 -1.02
CA VAL A 145 -4.99 3.67 -1.22
C VAL A 145 -6.05 4.34 -2.09
N LEU A 146 -6.41 5.60 -1.82
CA LEU A 146 -7.37 6.34 -2.62
C LEU A 146 -6.89 6.53 -4.06
N LEU A 147 -5.62 6.87 -4.24
CA LEU A 147 -5.02 7.03 -5.55
C LEU A 147 -5.00 5.70 -6.32
N GLY A 148 -4.70 4.59 -5.66
CA GLY A 148 -4.79 3.25 -6.24
C GLY A 148 -6.22 2.91 -6.67
N CYS A 149 -7.20 3.17 -5.80
CA CYS A 149 -8.62 2.98 -6.07
C CYS A 149 -9.06 3.83 -7.29
N TRP A 150 -8.71 5.11 -7.32
CA TRP A 150 -9.03 6.04 -8.41
C TRP A 150 -8.40 5.64 -9.75
N LEU A 151 -7.11 5.27 -9.76
CA LEU A 151 -6.42 4.82 -10.97
C LEU A 151 -7.09 3.59 -11.60
N GLN A 152 -7.57 2.67 -10.76
CA GLN A 152 -8.26 1.48 -11.23
C GLN A 152 -9.66 1.80 -11.77
N VAL A 153 -10.39 2.72 -11.15
CA VAL A 153 -11.69 3.18 -11.63
C VAL A 153 -11.57 3.87 -12.99
N LYS A 154 -10.54 4.71 -13.19
CA LYS A 154 -10.33 5.42 -14.47
C LYS A 154 -9.94 4.51 -15.65
N ARG A 155 -9.30 3.37 -15.37
CA ARG A 155 -8.81 2.43 -16.40
C ARG A 155 -9.88 1.49 -16.97
N THR A 156 -11.08 1.45 -16.38
CA THR A 156 -12.16 0.52 -16.74
C THR A 156 -13.30 1.25 -17.40
#